data_AF-A0A937YYZ6-F1
#
_entry.id   AF-A0A937YYZ6-F1
#
_cell.length_a   1.000
_cell.length_b   1.000
_cell.length_c   1.000
_cell.angle_alpha   90.00
_cell.angle_beta   90.00
_cell.angle_gamma   90.00
#
_symmetry.space_group_name_H-M   'P 1'
#
loop_
_entity.id
_entity.type
_entity.pdbx_description
1 polymer ?
#
loop_
_entity_poly.entity_id
_entity_poly.type
_entity_poly.pdbx_seq_one_letter_code
_entity_poly.pdbx_strand_id
1 'polypeptide(L)'
;MNTWGQVRDVTCQWSILAEAQLPHSKAWLSGVGSDRLTIHHCLFAQNADRNPKLEGGVYDLTNNVIYNWGNNNGAKIETGARVNLRGNVFLPGPDSAPQKGGVFLDGLPQGTRVFLEGNLSPLTPTGAQDQWALATHYEQAGGRWIEHRPAPDAFRAAQPFEAAPVATQPAAEAYELVLARAGALVRDADDLRVIEAVTARTGHVGRGGQ
;
A
#
# COMPACT_ATOMS: atom_id res chain seq x y z
N MET A 1 7.30 2.44 10.35
CA MET A 1 7.16 1.18 11.11
C MET A 1 8.09 0.12 10.55
N ASN A 2 8.73 -0.69 11.40
CA ASN A 2 9.64 -1.76 10.97
C ASN A 2 9.31 -3.05 11.74
N THR A 3 9.05 -4.13 11.00
CA THR A 3 8.76 -5.46 11.56
C THR A 3 9.74 -6.53 11.07
N TRP A 4 10.89 -6.17 10.46
CA TRP A 4 11.83 -7.08 9.77
C TRP A 4 12.31 -8.33 10.55
N GLY A 5 12.14 -8.38 11.87
CA GLY A 5 12.43 -9.56 12.69
C GLY A 5 11.35 -10.67 12.58
N GLN A 6 11.06 -11.33 13.70
CA GLN A 6 10.03 -12.37 13.80
C GLN A 6 8.77 -11.81 14.45
N VAL A 7 8.12 -10.86 13.78
CA VAL A 7 6.89 -10.24 14.27
C VAL A 7 5.68 -11.04 13.79
N ARG A 8 4.79 -11.39 14.71
CA ARG A 8 3.59 -12.14 14.38
C ARG A 8 2.39 -11.68 15.17
N ASP A 9 1.20 -11.92 14.62
CA ASP A 9 -0.08 -11.68 15.29
C ASP A 9 -0.27 -10.19 15.67
N VAL A 10 -0.09 -9.31 14.67
CA VAL A 10 -0.18 -7.85 14.86
C VAL A 10 -1.29 -7.25 14.02
N THR A 11 -2.10 -6.39 14.65
CA THR A 11 -3.00 -5.49 13.94
C THR A 11 -2.51 -4.04 14.07
N CYS A 12 -2.37 -3.35 12.95
CA CYS A 12 -2.23 -1.90 12.91
C CYS A 12 -3.51 -1.30 12.31
N GLN A 13 -4.12 -0.36 13.02
CA GLN A 13 -5.36 0.25 12.59
C GLN A 13 -5.42 1.75 12.90
N TRP A 14 -6.20 2.48 12.10
CA TRP A 14 -6.51 3.89 12.35
C TRP A 14 -5.28 4.76 12.62
N SER A 15 -4.20 4.52 11.89
CA SER A 15 -2.91 5.20 12.09
C SER A 15 -2.55 6.07 10.88
N ILE A 16 -1.87 7.18 11.11
CA ILE A 16 -1.24 8.00 10.06
C ILE A 16 0.24 7.63 9.99
N LEU A 17 0.69 7.20 8.82
CA LEU A 17 2.09 6.94 8.48
C LEU A 17 2.45 7.89 7.34
N ALA A 18 2.93 9.07 7.68
CA ALA A 18 3.15 10.12 6.70
C ALA A 18 4.53 10.78 6.82
N GLU A 19 4.91 11.44 5.72
CA GLU A 19 6.06 12.35 5.67
C GLU A 19 7.40 11.74 6.11
N ALA A 20 7.63 10.46 5.81
CA ALA A 20 8.87 9.80 6.17
C ALA A 20 10.10 10.59 5.68
N GLN A 21 11.14 10.61 6.50
CA GLN A 21 12.29 11.51 6.36
C GLN A 21 13.07 11.29 5.06
N LEU A 22 13.31 12.37 4.30
CA LEU A 22 14.23 12.38 3.15
C LEU A 22 15.70 12.30 3.59
N PRO A 23 16.60 11.68 2.80
CA PRO A 23 16.35 11.08 1.48
C PRO A 23 15.79 9.64 1.52
N HIS A 24 15.66 9.05 2.72
CA HIS A 24 15.26 7.65 2.91
C HIS A 24 13.78 7.53 3.36
N SER A 25 12.89 8.21 2.65
CA SER A 25 11.46 8.36 2.99
C SER A 25 10.69 7.04 2.80
N LYS A 26 10.64 6.21 3.84
CA LYS A 26 10.03 4.87 3.85
C LYS A 26 9.02 4.71 4.99
N ALA A 27 7.78 4.33 4.70
CA ALA A 27 6.73 4.23 5.72
C ALA A 27 6.77 2.93 6.52
N TRP A 28 6.77 1.77 5.86
CA TRP A 28 6.65 0.47 6.52
C TRP A 28 7.49 -0.61 5.85
N LEU A 29 8.30 -1.32 6.63
CA LEU A 29 9.00 -2.54 6.17
C LEU A 29 8.61 -3.74 7.03
N SER A 30 8.16 -4.81 6.38
CA SER A 30 8.13 -6.16 6.95
C SER A 30 9.16 -7.05 6.25
N GLY A 31 9.83 -7.90 7.01
CA GLY A 31 10.83 -8.84 6.50
C GLY A 31 10.26 -10.26 6.44
N VAL A 32 11.00 -11.17 5.81
CA VAL A 32 10.57 -12.57 5.58
C VAL A 32 10.18 -13.37 6.82
N GLY A 33 10.57 -12.93 8.03
CA GLY A 33 10.20 -13.55 9.30
C GLY A 33 8.85 -13.10 9.87
N SER A 34 8.23 -12.08 9.29
CA SER A 34 6.92 -11.57 9.71
C SER A 34 5.78 -12.44 9.20
N ASP A 35 4.75 -12.67 10.02
CA ASP A 35 3.59 -13.49 9.63
C ASP A 35 2.31 -13.13 10.40
N ARG A 36 1.14 -13.21 9.73
CA ARG A 36 -0.18 -12.87 10.27
C ARG A 36 -0.26 -11.44 10.78
N LEU A 37 -0.18 -10.50 9.85
CA LEU A 37 -0.34 -9.07 10.13
C LEU A 37 -1.57 -8.51 9.42
N THR A 38 -2.41 -7.80 10.16
CA THR A 38 -3.55 -7.06 9.62
C THR A 38 -3.24 -5.56 9.68
N ILE A 39 -3.42 -4.86 8.57
CA ILE A 39 -3.22 -3.42 8.45
C ILE A 39 -4.50 -2.85 7.85
N HIS A 40 -5.30 -2.11 8.63
CA HIS A 40 -6.57 -1.60 8.15
C HIS A 40 -6.90 -0.18 8.59
N HIS A 41 -7.58 0.56 7.72
CA HIS A 41 -8.00 1.93 8.01
C HIS A 41 -6.83 2.87 8.37
N CYS A 42 -5.63 2.60 7.86
CA CYS A 42 -4.48 3.46 8.00
C CYS A 42 -4.35 4.41 6.80
N LEU A 43 -3.76 5.57 7.05
CA LEU A 43 -3.34 6.52 6.03
C LEU A 43 -1.84 6.41 5.83
N PHE A 44 -1.41 6.07 4.62
CA PHE A 44 -0.03 6.21 4.17
C PHE A 44 0.04 7.41 3.23
N ALA A 45 0.74 8.48 3.60
CA ALA A 45 0.72 9.71 2.82
C ALA A 45 2.11 10.36 2.69
N GLN A 46 2.45 10.84 1.50
CA GLN A 46 3.70 11.59 1.27
C GLN A 46 4.98 10.84 1.70
N ASN A 47 5.02 9.51 1.57
CA ASN A 47 6.26 8.75 1.74
C ASN A 47 6.75 8.25 0.39
N ALA A 48 8.03 8.39 0.10
CA ALA A 48 8.58 8.07 -1.23
C ALA A 48 8.33 6.61 -1.65
N ASP A 49 8.28 5.68 -0.69
CA ASP A 49 8.24 4.24 -0.96
C ASP A 49 7.83 3.44 0.29
N ARG A 50 7.59 2.14 0.08
CA ARG A 50 7.23 1.16 1.12
C ARG A 50 5.96 1.57 1.87
N ASN A 51 4.85 1.75 1.14
CA ASN A 51 3.53 2.08 1.69
C ASN A 51 2.50 0.94 1.54
N PRO A 52 2.66 -0.23 2.19
CA PRO A 52 3.85 -0.78 2.85
C PRO A 52 4.78 -1.56 1.89
N LYS A 53 5.95 -2.00 2.37
CA LYS A 53 6.69 -3.13 1.77
C LYS A 53 6.56 -4.37 2.65
N LEU A 54 6.06 -5.47 2.07
CA LEU A 54 5.74 -6.71 2.78
C LEU A 54 6.48 -7.90 2.16
N GLU A 55 7.13 -8.69 3.02
CA GLU A 55 7.87 -9.91 2.66
C GLU A 55 7.44 -11.07 3.57
N GLY A 56 7.56 -12.31 3.10
CA GLY A 56 7.18 -13.53 3.83
C GLY A 56 5.71 -13.58 4.27
N GLY A 57 5.34 -14.54 5.12
CA GLY A 57 4.07 -14.54 5.86
C GLY A 57 2.76 -14.30 5.09
N VAL A 58 1.71 -14.04 5.87
CA VAL A 58 0.37 -13.63 5.42
C VAL A 58 0.02 -12.25 5.96
N TYR A 59 -0.52 -11.40 5.08
CA TYR A 59 -0.98 -10.06 5.43
C TYR A 59 -2.40 -9.80 4.94
N ASP A 60 -3.16 -9.04 5.72
CA ASP A 60 -4.41 -8.43 5.29
C ASP A 60 -4.28 -6.91 5.27
N LEU A 61 -4.16 -6.33 4.07
CA LEU A 61 -4.13 -4.89 3.83
C LEU A 61 -5.51 -4.47 3.33
N THR A 62 -6.34 -3.98 4.25
CA THR A 62 -7.77 -3.75 3.98
C THR A 62 -8.23 -2.34 4.34
N ASN A 63 -8.94 -1.66 3.44
CA ASN A 63 -9.52 -0.32 3.69
C ASN A 63 -8.51 0.76 4.11
N ASN A 64 -7.30 0.73 3.57
CA ASN A 64 -6.29 1.77 3.78
C ASN A 64 -6.33 2.82 2.65
N VAL A 65 -5.82 4.01 2.95
CA VAL A 65 -5.56 5.05 1.95
C VAL A 65 -4.06 5.14 1.73
N ILE A 66 -3.61 4.99 0.49
CA ILE A 66 -2.21 5.10 0.09
C ILE A 66 -2.10 6.26 -0.90
N TYR A 67 -1.41 7.33 -0.50
CA TYR A 67 -1.38 8.61 -1.20
C TYR A 67 0.04 9.15 -1.42
N ASN A 68 0.26 9.73 -2.61
CA ASN A 68 1.48 10.45 -2.99
C ASN A 68 2.78 9.72 -2.68
N TRP A 69 2.95 8.53 -3.26
CA TRP A 69 4.24 7.84 -3.26
C TRP A 69 5.18 8.49 -4.30
N GLY A 70 6.49 8.28 -4.16
CA GLY A 70 7.49 8.81 -5.08
C GLY A 70 7.62 7.97 -6.36
N ASN A 71 8.85 7.78 -6.86
CA ASN A 71 9.11 7.11 -8.15
C ASN A 71 8.92 5.56 -8.16
N ASN A 72 8.17 5.00 -7.20
CA ASN A 72 7.85 3.58 -7.08
C ASN A 72 6.33 3.35 -7.22
N ASN A 73 5.82 2.20 -6.76
CA ASN A 73 4.40 1.93 -6.60
C ASN A 73 3.95 2.28 -5.17
N GLY A 74 2.63 2.36 -4.94
CA GLY A 74 2.07 2.57 -3.60
C GLY A 74 2.51 1.50 -2.61
N ALA A 75 2.23 0.23 -2.89
CA ALA A 75 2.65 -0.90 -2.06
C ALA A 75 3.64 -1.82 -2.79
N LYS A 76 4.47 -2.55 -2.02
CA LYS A 76 5.41 -3.56 -2.53
C LYS A 76 5.19 -4.89 -1.83
N ILE A 77 4.95 -5.93 -2.61
CA ILE A 77 4.76 -7.29 -2.10
C ILE A 77 5.83 -8.17 -2.72
N GLU A 78 6.70 -8.72 -1.88
CA GLU A 78 7.94 -9.36 -2.32
C GLU A 78 8.18 -10.67 -1.56
N THR A 79 9.14 -11.46 -2.04
CA THR A 79 9.81 -12.56 -1.32
C THR A 79 8.86 -13.44 -0.47
N GLY A 80 7.93 -14.12 -1.13
CA GLY A 80 7.07 -15.11 -0.50
C GLY A 80 5.84 -14.56 0.22
N ALA A 81 5.60 -13.25 0.15
CA ALA A 81 4.45 -12.66 0.81
C ALA A 81 3.12 -13.03 0.18
N ARG A 82 2.16 -13.39 1.03
CA ARG A 82 0.78 -13.71 0.66
C ARG A 82 -0.15 -12.62 1.20
N VAL A 83 -0.68 -11.78 0.33
CA VAL A 83 -1.35 -10.54 0.76
C VAL A 83 -2.75 -10.42 0.20
N ASN A 84 -3.72 -10.19 1.08
CA ASN A 84 -5.03 -9.67 0.70
C ASN A 84 -4.96 -8.16 0.58
N LEU A 85 -5.35 -7.62 -0.57
CA LEU A 85 -5.46 -6.19 -0.84
C LEU A 85 -6.93 -5.89 -1.16
N ARG A 86 -7.68 -5.44 -0.15
CA ARG A 86 -9.14 -5.33 -0.24
C ARG A 86 -9.63 -3.94 0.11
N GLY A 87 -10.45 -3.34 -0.76
CA GLY A 87 -11.11 -2.08 -0.45
C GLY A 87 -10.18 -0.90 -0.16
N ASN A 88 -8.91 -0.96 -0.57
CA ASN A 88 -7.95 0.13 -0.37
C ASN A 88 -8.13 1.20 -1.43
N VAL A 89 -7.60 2.39 -1.16
CA VAL A 89 -7.65 3.54 -2.06
C VAL A 89 -6.23 3.97 -2.39
N PHE A 90 -5.79 3.65 -3.61
CA PHE A 90 -4.47 3.98 -4.16
C PHE A 90 -4.56 5.24 -5.00
N LEU A 91 -4.03 6.33 -4.47
CA LEU A 91 -4.17 7.67 -5.02
C LEU A 91 -2.80 8.24 -5.37
N PRO A 92 -2.45 8.34 -6.66
CA PRO A 92 -1.24 9.07 -7.01
C PRO A 92 -1.39 10.55 -6.61
N GLY A 93 -0.27 11.15 -6.21
CA GLY A 93 -0.15 12.58 -5.91
C GLY A 93 0.90 13.26 -6.80
N PRO A 94 1.26 14.51 -6.49
CA PRO A 94 2.20 15.31 -7.29
C PRO A 94 3.56 14.64 -7.56
N ASP A 95 4.07 13.81 -6.66
CA ASP A 95 5.38 13.15 -6.80
C ASP A 95 5.27 11.71 -7.34
N SER A 96 4.05 11.22 -7.53
CA SER A 96 3.82 9.87 -8.05
C SER A 96 4.07 9.84 -9.54
N ALA A 97 4.92 8.91 -9.97
CA ALA A 97 5.15 8.70 -11.39
C ALA A 97 3.87 8.17 -12.06
N PRO A 98 3.32 8.85 -13.09
CA PRO A 98 2.05 8.47 -13.72
C PRO A 98 2.08 7.07 -14.36
N GLN A 99 3.28 6.59 -14.66
CA GLN A 99 3.55 5.29 -15.26
C GLN A 99 3.69 4.19 -14.20
N LYS A 100 3.54 4.46 -12.90
CA LYS A 100 3.65 3.44 -11.84
C LYS A 100 2.25 3.05 -11.33
N GLY A 101 2.00 1.75 -11.24
CA GLY A 101 0.74 1.18 -10.75
C GLY A 101 0.61 1.29 -9.22
N GLY A 102 -0.51 0.80 -8.68
CA GLY A 102 -0.74 0.81 -7.24
C GLY A 102 0.14 -0.17 -6.47
N VAL A 103 0.38 -1.37 -7.02
CA VAL A 103 1.07 -2.47 -6.32
C VAL A 103 2.21 -3.03 -7.17
N PHE A 104 3.41 -3.06 -6.61
CA PHE A 104 4.56 -3.75 -7.17
C PHE A 104 4.68 -5.16 -6.60
N LEU A 105 4.93 -6.13 -7.48
CA LEU A 105 5.06 -7.55 -7.15
C LEU A 105 6.42 -8.10 -7.59
N ASP A 106 7.07 -8.81 -6.69
CA ASP A 106 8.30 -9.57 -6.98
C ASP A 106 8.40 -10.80 -6.07
N GLY A 107 9.43 -11.62 -6.24
CA GLY A 107 9.63 -12.83 -5.45
C GLY A 107 8.97 -14.07 -6.08
N LEU A 108 9.01 -14.17 -7.41
CA LEU A 108 8.96 -15.47 -8.08
C LEU A 108 10.37 -16.06 -8.21
N PRO A 109 10.56 -17.36 -7.94
CA PRO A 109 9.54 -18.37 -7.57
C PRO A 109 9.31 -18.51 -6.05
N GLN A 110 9.72 -17.55 -5.21
CA GLN A 110 9.66 -17.61 -3.74
C GLN A 110 8.24 -17.67 -3.14
N GLY A 111 7.19 -17.69 -3.96
CA GLY A 111 5.81 -17.93 -3.53
C GLY A 111 5.00 -16.67 -3.23
N THR A 112 5.47 -15.49 -3.65
CA THR A 112 4.70 -14.25 -3.52
C THR A 112 3.37 -14.38 -4.25
N ARG A 113 2.26 -14.14 -3.56
CA ARG A 113 0.91 -14.16 -4.14
C ARG A 113 0.02 -13.08 -3.53
N VAL A 114 -0.87 -12.51 -4.34
CA VAL A 114 -1.78 -11.46 -3.89
C VAL A 114 -3.21 -11.71 -4.35
N PHE A 115 -4.15 -11.44 -3.46
CA PHE A 115 -5.58 -11.37 -3.75
C PHE A 115 -6.00 -9.90 -3.79
N LEU A 116 -6.70 -9.47 -4.83
CA LEU A 116 -7.09 -8.08 -5.05
C LEU A 116 -8.60 -7.98 -5.23
N GLU A 117 -9.26 -7.13 -4.44
CA GLU A 117 -10.72 -6.96 -4.47
C GLU A 117 -11.13 -5.53 -4.12
N GLY A 118 -12.01 -4.92 -4.92
CA GLY A 118 -12.69 -3.66 -4.56
C GLY A 118 -11.80 -2.45 -4.29
N ASN A 119 -10.54 -2.44 -4.74
CA ASN A 119 -9.62 -1.32 -4.54
C ASN A 119 -9.91 -0.20 -5.55
N LEU A 120 -9.78 1.05 -5.09
CA LEU A 120 -9.90 2.23 -5.95
C LEU A 120 -8.54 2.75 -6.36
N SER A 121 -8.45 3.14 -7.62
CA SER A 121 -7.33 3.85 -8.20
C SER A 121 -7.77 4.51 -9.51
N PRO A 122 -6.94 5.33 -10.17
CA PRO A 122 -7.22 5.78 -11.53
C PRO A 122 -7.45 4.64 -12.54
N LEU A 123 -6.88 3.45 -12.30
CA LEU A 123 -7.05 2.26 -13.15
C LEU A 123 -8.29 1.44 -12.80
N THR A 124 -8.79 1.58 -11.58
CA THR A 124 -9.94 0.86 -11.03
C THR A 124 -10.91 1.82 -10.33
N PRO A 125 -11.43 2.86 -11.02
CA PRO A 125 -12.10 4.00 -10.38
C PRO A 125 -13.42 3.65 -9.69
N THR A 126 -14.02 2.50 -9.98
CA THR A 126 -15.24 2.03 -9.33
C THR A 126 -15.03 0.80 -8.46
N GLY A 127 -13.82 0.21 -8.48
CA GLY A 127 -13.51 -1.03 -7.76
C GLY A 127 -14.13 -2.30 -8.36
N ALA A 128 -14.96 -2.17 -9.42
CA ALA A 128 -15.61 -3.28 -10.10
C ALA A 128 -14.84 -3.78 -11.33
N GLN A 129 -13.82 -3.04 -11.78
CA GLN A 129 -12.91 -3.45 -12.85
C GLN A 129 -12.08 -4.68 -12.41
N ASP A 130 -11.42 -5.34 -13.38
CA ASP A 130 -10.40 -6.33 -13.02
C ASP A 130 -9.28 -5.65 -12.22
N GLN A 131 -9.23 -6.00 -10.94
CA GLN A 131 -8.29 -5.43 -9.99
C GLN A 131 -6.84 -5.76 -10.34
N TRP A 132 -6.61 -6.77 -11.18
CA TRP A 132 -5.27 -7.12 -11.64
C TRP A 132 -4.57 -5.99 -12.42
N ALA A 133 -5.32 -5.01 -12.93
CA ALA A 133 -4.76 -3.79 -13.53
C ALA A 133 -3.84 -3.00 -12.57
N LEU A 134 -3.99 -3.17 -11.25
CA LEU A 134 -3.15 -2.52 -10.23
C LEU A 134 -1.75 -3.14 -10.10
N ALA A 135 -1.60 -4.40 -10.49
CA ALA A 135 -0.41 -5.19 -10.25
C ALA A 135 0.65 -4.93 -11.32
N THR A 136 1.87 -4.62 -10.91
CA THR A 136 3.02 -4.44 -11.80
C THR A 136 4.17 -5.30 -11.35
N HIS A 137 4.87 -5.93 -12.29
CA HIS A 137 6.14 -6.62 -12.06
C HIS A 137 7.21 -6.01 -12.96
N TYR A 138 8.46 -5.98 -12.49
CA TYR A 138 9.61 -5.57 -13.28
C TYR A 138 10.59 -6.74 -13.36
N GLU A 139 10.84 -7.20 -14.59
CA GLU A 139 11.78 -8.29 -14.86
C GLU A 139 13.11 -7.69 -15.32
N GLN A 140 14.23 -8.19 -14.78
CA GLN A 140 15.55 -7.84 -15.27
C GLN A 140 16.00 -8.82 -16.35
N ALA A 141 16.07 -8.37 -17.60
CA ALA A 141 16.50 -9.17 -18.73
C ALA A 141 17.45 -8.38 -19.63
N GLY A 142 18.59 -8.99 -20.00
CA GLY A 142 19.57 -8.35 -20.91
C GLY A 142 20.10 -7.00 -20.41
N GLY A 143 20.22 -6.81 -19.09
CA GLY A 143 20.68 -5.55 -18.49
C GLY A 143 19.65 -4.41 -18.50
N ARG A 144 18.38 -4.71 -18.82
CA ARG A 144 17.28 -3.74 -18.82
C ARG A 144 16.17 -4.19 -17.87
N TRP A 145 15.39 -3.22 -17.41
CA TRP A 145 14.15 -3.47 -16.69
C TRP A 145 12.99 -3.49 -17.68
N ILE A 146 12.28 -4.62 -17.74
CA ILE A 146 11.09 -4.81 -18.55
C ILE A 146 9.88 -4.71 -17.62
N GLU A 147 8.94 -3.84 -17.97
CA GLU A 147 7.70 -3.69 -17.23
C GLU A 147 6.64 -4.70 -17.70
N HIS A 148 6.03 -5.38 -16.75
CA HIS A 148 4.86 -6.22 -16.93
C HIS A 148 3.69 -5.58 -16.17
N ARG A 149 2.77 -4.96 -16.90
CA ARG A 149 1.51 -4.43 -16.37
C ARG A 149 0.34 -4.84 -17.28
N PRO A 150 -0.56 -5.72 -16.80
CA PRO A 150 -0.56 -6.33 -15.47
C PRO A 150 0.61 -7.29 -15.25
N ALA A 151 0.93 -7.57 -13.98
CA ALA A 151 1.94 -8.55 -13.59
C ALA A 151 1.58 -9.98 -14.04
N PRO A 152 2.54 -10.92 -14.12
CA PRO A 152 2.26 -12.33 -14.42
C PRO A 152 1.23 -12.96 -13.47
N ASP A 153 0.30 -13.74 -14.01
CA ASP A 153 -0.77 -14.41 -13.23
C ASP A 153 -0.24 -15.36 -12.14
N ALA A 154 1.03 -15.77 -12.20
CA ALA A 154 1.67 -16.56 -11.14
C ALA A 154 1.62 -15.86 -9.77
N PHE A 155 1.58 -14.53 -9.73
CA PHE A 155 1.38 -13.77 -8.51
C PHE A 155 -0.10 -13.71 -8.07
N ARG A 156 -1.06 -14.00 -8.95
CA ARG A 156 -2.49 -13.79 -8.67
C ARG A 156 -3.04 -14.95 -7.83
N ALA A 157 -3.69 -14.63 -6.71
CA ALA A 157 -4.47 -15.58 -5.93
C ALA A 157 -5.95 -15.48 -6.31
N ALA A 158 -6.62 -16.64 -6.43
CA ALA A 158 -8.04 -16.70 -6.80
C ALA A 158 -8.99 -16.51 -5.61
N GLN A 159 -8.49 -16.68 -4.38
CA GLN A 159 -9.24 -16.57 -3.14
C GLN A 159 -8.39 -15.79 -2.12
N PRO A 160 -9.02 -15.08 -1.17
CA PRO A 160 -8.30 -14.43 -0.10
C PRO A 160 -7.59 -15.47 0.78
N PHE A 161 -6.46 -15.07 1.35
CA PHE A 161 -5.76 -15.81 2.37
C PHE A 161 -6.48 -15.65 3.72
N GLU A 162 -6.35 -16.65 4.59
CA GLU A 162 -6.88 -16.59 5.94
C GLU A 162 -6.23 -15.45 6.73
N ALA A 163 -7.05 -14.61 7.35
CA ALA A 163 -6.62 -13.49 8.16
C ALA A 163 -7.64 -13.21 9.27
N ALA A 164 -7.23 -12.46 10.29
CA ALA A 164 -8.14 -12.01 11.33
C ALA A 164 -9.30 -11.18 10.73
N PRO A 165 -10.54 -11.34 11.21
CA PRO A 165 -11.68 -10.61 10.68
C PRO A 165 -11.56 -9.12 10.96
N VAL A 166 -11.86 -8.32 9.95
CA VAL A 166 -11.91 -6.85 10.01
C VAL A 166 -13.29 -6.41 9.53
N ALA A 167 -13.88 -5.41 10.18
CA ALA A 167 -15.08 -4.76 9.67
C ALA A 167 -14.69 -3.96 8.42
N THR A 168 -15.23 -4.33 7.26
CA THR A 168 -14.88 -3.72 5.97
C THR A 168 -15.99 -2.83 5.44
N GLN A 169 -15.61 -1.84 4.63
CA GLN A 169 -16.51 -0.95 3.91
C GLN A 169 -16.14 -0.93 2.43
N PRO A 170 -17.05 -0.48 1.55
CA PRO A 170 -16.66 -0.05 0.22
C PRO A 170 -15.51 0.95 0.30
N ALA A 171 -14.56 0.85 -0.62
CA ALA A 171 -13.34 1.65 -0.59
C ALA A 171 -13.56 3.17 -0.53
N ALA A 172 -14.62 3.68 -1.18
CA ALA A 172 -14.98 5.10 -1.11
C ALA A 172 -15.39 5.53 0.31
N GLU A 173 -16.16 4.70 1.03
CA GLU A 173 -16.55 4.96 2.42
C GLU A 173 -15.34 4.82 3.35
N ALA A 174 -14.50 3.81 3.13
CA ALA A 174 -13.26 3.64 3.89
C ALA A 174 -12.34 4.86 3.76
N TYR A 175 -12.23 5.47 2.58
CA TYR A 175 -11.47 6.70 2.37
C TYR A 175 -11.94 7.83 3.29
N GLU A 176 -13.24 8.11 3.33
CA GLU A 176 -13.82 9.14 4.19
C GLU A 176 -13.58 8.82 5.68
N LEU A 177 -13.76 7.56 6.08
CA LEU A 177 -13.52 7.11 7.45
C LEU A 177 -12.05 7.28 7.85
N VAL A 178 -11.10 6.90 7.00
CA VAL A 178 -9.66 7.06 7.26
C VAL A 178 -9.32 8.54 7.43
N LEU A 179 -9.78 9.40 6.52
CA LEU A 179 -9.53 10.84 6.62
C LEU A 179 -10.16 11.45 7.88
N ALA A 180 -11.31 10.95 8.33
CA ALA A 180 -11.95 11.44 9.54
C ALA A 180 -11.30 10.93 10.83
N ARG A 181 -10.75 9.71 10.85
CA ARG A 181 -10.47 8.99 12.12
C ARG A 181 -9.04 8.49 12.30
N ALA A 182 -8.23 8.37 11.25
CA ALA A 182 -6.87 7.87 11.41
C ALA A 182 -6.00 8.88 12.18
N GLY A 183 -5.03 8.38 12.95
CA GLY A 183 -4.09 9.18 13.73
C GLY A 183 -4.52 9.34 15.20
N ALA A 184 -3.96 10.35 15.86
CA ALA A 184 -4.32 10.67 17.22
C ALA A 184 -5.78 11.19 17.30
N LEU A 185 -6.45 10.93 18.43
CA LEU A 185 -7.83 11.40 18.65
C LEU A 185 -7.92 12.93 18.59
N VAL A 186 -6.92 13.62 19.17
CA VAL A 186 -6.71 15.05 18.98
C VAL A 186 -5.52 15.22 18.06
N ARG A 187 -5.81 15.57 16.80
CA ARG A 187 -4.81 15.79 15.77
C ARG A 187 -4.06 17.10 16.02
N ASP A 188 -2.75 17.05 15.80
CA ASP A 188 -1.93 18.26 15.81
C ASP A 188 -1.92 18.95 14.43
N ALA A 189 -1.14 20.02 14.32
CA ALA A 189 -1.04 20.79 13.07
C ALA A 189 -0.43 19.97 11.91
N ASP A 190 0.43 19.00 12.19
CA ASP A 190 1.04 18.17 11.16
C ASP A 190 0.04 17.13 10.64
N ASP A 191 -0.68 16.45 11.54
CA ASP A 191 -1.76 15.53 11.17
C ASP A 191 -2.83 16.23 10.32
N LEU A 192 -3.29 17.41 10.75
CA LEU A 192 -4.31 18.18 10.02
C LEU A 192 -3.83 18.59 8.62
N ARG A 193 -2.58 19.03 8.51
CA ARG A 193 -1.97 19.41 7.23
C ARG A 193 -1.84 18.21 6.28
N VAL A 194 -1.48 17.03 6.79
CA VAL A 194 -1.42 15.80 5.99
C VAL A 194 -2.81 15.45 5.42
N ILE A 195 -3.85 15.53 6.26
CA ILE A 195 -5.23 15.25 5.85
C ILE A 195 -5.73 16.25 4.82
N GLU A 196 -5.45 17.55 5.01
CA GLU A 196 -5.77 18.60 4.05
C GLU A 196 -5.08 18.35 2.71
N ALA A 197 -3.79 18.01 2.73
CA ALA A 197 -3.02 17.71 1.53
C ALA A 197 -3.60 16.51 0.76
N VAL A 198 -3.98 15.43 1.46
CA VAL A 198 -4.63 14.27 0.82
C VAL A 198 -5.97 14.66 0.20
N THR A 199 -6.77 15.45 0.91
CA THR A 199 -8.09 15.91 0.43
C THR A 199 -7.96 16.80 -0.81
N ALA A 200 -7.05 17.76 -0.76
CA ALA A 200 -6.81 18.72 -1.84
C ALA A 200 -6.00 18.13 -3.00
N ARG A 201 -5.50 16.90 -2.86
CA ARG A 201 -4.55 16.26 -3.78
C ARG A 201 -3.28 17.08 -3.99
N THR A 202 -2.81 17.69 -2.91
CA THR A 202 -1.58 18.48 -2.84
C THR A 202 -0.54 17.82 -1.93
N GLY A 203 0.61 18.47 -1.80
CA GLY A 203 1.69 18.05 -0.92
C GLY A 203 2.82 17.35 -1.64
N HIS A 204 3.90 17.16 -0.89
CA HIS A 204 5.15 16.61 -1.41
C HIS A 204 5.68 15.52 -0.47
N VAL A 205 6.44 14.57 -1.01
CA VAL A 205 7.11 13.52 -0.26
C VAL A 205 8.01 14.12 0.83
N GLY A 206 7.85 13.62 2.05
CA GLY A 206 8.55 14.12 3.23
C GLY A 206 7.97 15.43 3.76
N ARG A 207 8.39 15.81 4.97
CA ARG A 207 7.92 17.04 5.60
C ARG A 207 8.52 18.27 4.92
N GLY A 208 7.66 19.15 4.41
CA GLY A 208 8.06 20.44 3.82
C GLY A 208 8.73 20.33 2.45
N GLY A 209 8.41 19.30 1.66
CA GLY A 209 8.93 19.17 0.30
C GLY A 209 8.66 20.43 -0.52
N GLN A 210 9.75 21.01 -1.05
CA GLN A 210 9.77 22.05 -2.07
C GLN A 210 9.72 21.44 -3.46
#